data_AF-A0AA96VYK4-F1
#
_entry.id   AF-A0AA96VYK4-F1
#
_cell.length_a   1.000
_cell.length_b   1.000
_cell.length_c   1.000
_cell.angle_alpha   90.00
_cell.angle_beta   90.00
_cell.angle_gamma   90.00
#
_symmetry.space_group_name_H-M   'P 1'
#
loop_
_entity.id
_entity.type
_entity.pdbx_description
1 polymer ?
#
loop_
_entity_poly.entity_id
_entity_poly.type
_entity_poly.pdbx_seq_one_letter_code
_entity_poly.pdbx_strand_id
1 'polypeptide(L)'
;MLDYSQTGSLTNLEPAQVRLAEELPNDPVRICAAVQRLVIQPGDASTLGVPEHRLAEKNLRPVNKLIAALTALNPAPLHRPREPEERIVGTCRHFVTLACALLRLRGIAARARCGFGMCFLEGRGADHWITEYWRADERRWVRVDTEHLDHGYVPRPEDLAEGEFLTGGEAWAQYRKGLIDPQMFGVPGTDHAWGPAEISGNAVRDLAALCKYEMLPWDEWGRMTAAYEGTTGSDYDRLIERSGRRLLCGRSVGTDQSVRPRGSDGTRPSAQLTPSLAVGLRGFLAAAVPGRAATPDQSSERSGVTRRENQTPRACFTWARLGFVITTSAPPLEGTT
;
A
#
# COMPACT_ATOMS: atom_id res chain seq x y z
N MET A 1 15.88 -4.59 -7.09
CA MET A 1 15.15 -3.31 -6.93
C MET A 1 13.75 -3.53 -7.46
N LEU A 2 12.72 -2.89 -6.90
CA LEU A 2 11.36 -2.99 -7.43
C LEU A 2 11.21 -2.00 -8.58
N ASP A 3 10.70 -2.47 -9.73
CA ASP A 3 10.29 -1.60 -10.82
C ASP A 3 8.94 -0.95 -10.46
N TYR A 4 8.94 0.35 -10.19
CA TYR A 4 7.74 1.09 -9.80
C TYR A 4 6.82 1.46 -10.96
N SER A 5 7.18 1.18 -12.22
CA SER A 5 6.29 1.33 -13.39
C SER A 5 5.35 0.13 -13.58
N GLN A 6 5.71 -1.05 -13.08
CA GLN A 6 4.85 -2.23 -13.14
C GLN A 6 3.76 -2.21 -12.06
N THR A 7 2.63 -2.88 -12.29
CA THR A 7 1.60 -3.11 -11.26
C THR A 7 2.11 -4.00 -10.13
N GLY A 8 1.42 -3.96 -8.99
CA GLY A 8 1.55 -4.93 -7.88
C GLY A 8 0.25 -5.72 -7.72
N SER A 9 0.21 -6.68 -6.79
CA SER A 9 -0.98 -7.53 -6.57
C SER A 9 -2.24 -6.74 -6.19
N LEU A 10 -2.09 -5.59 -5.53
CA LEU A 10 -3.19 -4.71 -5.13
C LEU A 10 -3.46 -3.57 -6.14
N THR A 11 -2.59 -3.37 -7.12
CA THR A 11 -2.68 -2.28 -8.12
C THR A 11 -2.79 -2.81 -9.55
N ASN A 12 -3.17 -4.09 -9.71
CA ASN A 12 -3.46 -4.67 -11.01
C ASN A 12 -4.89 -4.36 -11.47
N LEU A 13 -5.09 -4.32 -12.79
CA LEU A 13 -6.38 -4.23 -13.46
C LEU A 13 -6.64 -5.53 -14.25
N GLU A 14 -7.90 -5.92 -14.41
CA GLU A 14 -8.24 -6.98 -15.38
C GLU A 14 -8.07 -6.49 -16.82
N PRO A 15 -7.76 -7.37 -17.81
CA PRO A 15 -7.59 -6.97 -19.21
C PRO A 15 -8.79 -6.19 -19.79
N ALA A 16 -10.01 -6.52 -19.37
CA ALA A 16 -11.23 -5.79 -19.78
C ALA A 16 -11.32 -4.38 -19.17
N GLN A 17 -10.76 -4.16 -17.98
CA GLN A 17 -10.80 -2.88 -17.27
C GLN A 17 -9.81 -1.86 -17.84
N VAL A 18 -8.76 -2.31 -18.53
CA VAL A 18 -7.80 -1.42 -19.22
C VAL A 18 -8.51 -0.48 -20.22
N ARG A 19 -9.58 -0.93 -20.87
CA ARG A 19 -10.42 -0.12 -21.78
C ARG A 19 -10.95 1.16 -21.11
N LEU A 20 -11.37 1.06 -19.86
CA LEU A 20 -11.94 2.17 -19.09
C LEU A 20 -10.92 3.30 -18.84
N ALA A 21 -9.63 2.99 -18.95
CA ALA A 21 -8.50 3.90 -18.77
C ALA A 21 -7.94 4.44 -20.11
N GLU A 22 -8.44 4.03 -21.28
CA GLU A 22 -7.83 4.37 -22.57
C GLU A 22 -7.79 5.88 -22.83
N GLU A 23 -8.87 6.60 -22.50
CA GLU A 23 -9.02 8.05 -22.66
C GLU A 23 -8.45 8.88 -21.49
N LEU A 24 -7.80 8.27 -20.48
CA LEU A 24 -7.14 9.05 -19.43
C LEU A 24 -5.97 9.90 -20.00
N PRO A 25 -5.73 11.10 -19.46
CA PRO A 25 -4.58 11.91 -19.86
C PRO A 25 -3.25 11.18 -19.56
N ASN A 26 -2.18 11.58 -20.26
CA ASN A 26 -0.83 11.08 -20.00
C ASN A 26 -0.08 11.91 -18.94
N ASP A 27 -0.64 13.04 -18.52
CA ASP A 27 -0.07 13.87 -17.46
C ASP A 27 -0.33 13.23 -16.08
N PRO A 28 0.71 13.05 -15.23
CA PRO A 28 0.57 12.40 -13.94
C PRO A 28 -0.44 13.08 -12.99
N VAL A 29 -0.44 14.41 -12.96
CA VAL A 29 -1.30 15.19 -12.04
C VAL A 29 -2.75 15.11 -12.50
N ARG A 30 -3.02 15.17 -13.80
CA ARG A 30 -4.37 14.98 -14.34
C ARG A 30 -4.90 13.55 -14.18
N ILE A 31 -4.04 12.53 -14.12
CA ILE A 31 -4.46 11.17 -13.72
C ILE A 31 -4.91 11.16 -12.26
N CYS A 32 -4.15 11.78 -11.35
CA CYS A 32 -4.55 11.94 -9.95
C CYS A 32 -5.86 12.73 -9.81
N ALA A 33 -6.03 13.83 -10.55
CA ALA A 33 -7.25 14.63 -10.55
C ALA A 33 -8.48 13.87 -11.07
N ALA A 34 -8.31 12.99 -12.08
CA ALA A 34 -9.37 12.10 -12.52
C ALA A 34 -9.79 11.15 -11.38
N VAL A 35 -8.80 10.51 -10.72
CA VAL A 35 -9.02 9.58 -9.60
C VAL A 35 -9.74 10.23 -8.41
N GLN A 36 -9.41 11.48 -8.10
CA GLN A 36 -10.08 12.26 -7.06
C GLN A 36 -11.61 12.33 -7.26
N ARG A 37 -12.09 12.28 -8.51
CA ARG A 37 -13.52 12.32 -8.84
C ARG A 37 -14.17 10.93 -8.93
N LEU A 38 -13.49 9.86 -8.51
CA LEU A 38 -13.96 8.47 -8.51
C LEU A 38 -14.14 7.87 -7.10
N VAL A 39 -13.53 8.48 -6.09
CA VAL A 39 -13.54 8.02 -4.70
C VAL A 39 -14.16 9.11 -3.82
N ILE A 40 -14.79 8.71 -2.72
CA ILE A 40 -15.36 9.62 -1.71
C ILE A 40 -15.04 9.09 -0.31
N GLN A 41 -14.63 9.96 0.61
CA GLN A 41 -14.34 9.57 1.99
C GLN A 41 -15.61 9.10 2.72
N PRO A 42 -15.53 8.15 3.68
CA PRO A 42 -16.69 7.67 4.43
C PRO A 42 -17.45 8.78 5.18
N GLY A 43 -16.75 9.83 5.64
CA GLY A 43 -17.38 11.01 6.26
C GLY A 43 -18.26 11.77 5.28
N ASP A 44 -17.68 12.21 4.16
CA ASP A 44 -18.39 12.94 3.11
C ASP A 44 -19.53 12.12 2.49
N ALA A 45 -19.30 10.82 2.28
CA ALA A 45 -20.32 9.89 1.80
C ALA A 45 -21.53 9.87 2.74
N SER A 46 -21.30 9.80 4.05
CA SER A 46 -22.35 9.85 5.06
C SER A 46 -23.08 11.20 5.05
N THR A 47 -22.33 12.31 4.99
CA THR A 47 -22.88 13.68 4.93
C THR A 47 -23.73 13.93 3.68
N LEU A 48 -23.35 13.35 2.55
CA LEU A 48 -24.05 13.48 1.26
C LEU A 48 -25.13 12.41 1.05
N GLY A 49 -25.45 11.60 2.07
CA GLY A 49 -26.59 10.66 2.02
C GLY A 49 -26.32 9.35 1.28
N VAL A 50 -25.05 8.99 1.04
CA VAL A 50 -24.70 7.67 0.50
C VAL A 50 -25.13 6.58 1.50
N PRO A 51 -25.86 5.53 1.09
CA PRO A 51 -26.39 4.52 2.00
C PRO A 51 -25.32 3.83 2.87
N GLU A 52 -25.57 3.72 4.17
CA GLU A 52 -24.62 3.22 5.18
C GLU A 52 -23.98 1.85 4.83
N HIS A 53 -24.73 0.93 4.21
CA HIS A 53 -24.20 -0.37 3.81
C HIS A 53 -23.01 -0.26 2.83
N ARG A 54 -22.91 0.84 2.08
CA ARG A 54 -21.78 1.13 1.17
C ARG A 54 -20.51 1.56 1.89
N LEU A 55 -20.57 1.95 3.17
CA LEU A 55 -19.37 2.20 3.96
C LEU A 55 -18.48 0.96 4.07
N ALA A 56 -19.01 -0.25 3.82
CA ALA A 56 -18.24 -1.48 3.71
C ALA A 56 -17.24 -1.49 2.52
N GLU A 57 -17.46 -0.67 1.48
CA GLU A 57 -16.57 -0.55 0.30
C GLU A 57 -15.15 -0.12 0.68
N LYS A 58 -14.97 0.60 1.79
CA LYS A 58 -13.65 1.00 2.31
C LYS A 58 -12.74 -0.19 2.65
N ASN A 59 -13.26 -1.41 2.68
CA ASN A 59 -12.49 -2.65 2.88
C ASN A 59 -12.01 -3.29 1.56
N LEU A 60 -12.35 -2.73 0.39
CA LEU A 60 -11.95 -3.26 -0.92
C LEU A 60 -10.46 -3.01 -1.20
N ARG A 61 -9.67 -4.08 -1.12
CA ARG A 61 -8.20 -4.00 -1.20
C ARG A 61 -7.65 -3.80 -2.62
N PRO A 62 -7.89 -4.69 -3.60
CA PRO A 62 -7.23 -4.57 -4.91
C PRO A 62 -8.00 -3.66 -5.87
N VAL A 63 -7.25 -2.91 -6.69
CA VAL A 63 -7.79 -1.94 -7.66
C VAL A 63 -8.77 -2.55 -8.66
N ASN A 64 -8.54 -3.78 -9.14
CA ASN A 64 -9.51 -4.47 -9.99
C ASN A 64 -10.90 -4.64 -9.34
N LYS A 65 -10.99 -4.79 -8.01
CA LYS A 65 -12.27 -4.85 -7.29
C LYS A 65 -12.87 -3.48 -7.04
N LEU A 66 -12.04 -2.46 -6.79
CA LEU A 66 -12.48 -1.06 -6.73
C LEU A 66 -13.10 -0.61 -8.06
N ILE A 67 -12.42 -0.86 -9.18
CA ILE A 67 -12.93 -0.54 -10.52
C ILE A 67 -14.21 -1.35 -10.80
N ALA A 68 -14.27 -2.64 -10.46
CA ALA A 68 -15.46 -3.45 -10.68
C ALA A 68 -16.69 -2.89 -9.95
N ALA A 69 -16.55 -2.53 -8.66
CA ALA A 69 -17.61 -1.90 -7.89
C ALA A 69 -18.00 -0.52 -8.47
N LEU A 70 -17.01 0.31 -8.80
CA LEU A 70 -17.20 1.64 -9.40
C LEU A 70 -18.01 1.56 -10.71
N THR A 71 -17.71 0.58 -11.55
CA THR A 71 -18.41 0.36 -12.83
C THR A 71 -19.79 -0.29 -12.69
N ALA A 72 -20.08 -0.93 -11.56
CA ALA A 72 -21.41 -1.45 -11.26
C ALA A 72 -22.37 -0.32 -10.86
N LEU A 73 -21.86 0.79 -10.31
CA LEU A 73 -22.61 2.02 -10.06
C LEU A 73 -22.77 2.84 -11.34
N ASN A 74 -21.64 3.18 -11.99
CA ASN A 74 -21.64 3.93 -13.25
C ASN A 74 -20.55 3.35 -14.20
N PRO A 75 -20.94 2.74 -15.34
CA PRO A 75 -20.01 2.07 -16.27
C PRO A 75 -19.17 3.04 -17.13
N ALA A 76 -19.30 4.36 -16.95
CA ALA A 76 -18.54 5.34 -17.71
C ALA A 76 -17.00 5.19 -17.52
N PRO A 77 -16.19 5.56 -18.55
CA PRO A 77 -14.73 5.55 -18.46
C PRO A 77 -14.17 6.30 -17.23
N LEU A 78 -12.97 5.92 -16.79
CA LEU A 78 -12.36 6.43 -15.55
C LEU A 78 -11.93 7.91 -15.61
N HIS A 79 -11.91 8.52 -16.80
CA HIS A 79 -11.67 9.96 -16.94
C HIS A 79 -12.93 10.80 -16.71
N ARG A 80 -14.12 10.18 -16.65
CA ARG A 80 -15.39 10.89 -16.42
C ARG A 80 -15.59 11.10 -14.92
N PRO A 81 -15.88 12.34 -14.47
CA PRO A 81 -16.26 12.59 -13.09
C PRO A 81 -17.57 11.89 -12.78
N ARG A 82 -17.78 11.59 -11.49
CA ARG A 82 -18.97 10.93 -10.96
C ARG A 82 -19.63 11.80 -9.89
N GLU A 83 -20.95 11.72 -9.79
CA GLU A 83 -21.67 12.30 -8.65
C GLU A 83 -21.34 11.54 -7.35
N PRO A 84 -21.52 12.13 -6.15
CA PRO A 84 -21.13 11.53 -4.88
C PRO A 84 -21.62 10.08 -4.68
N GLU A 85 -22.85 9.79 -5.10
CA GLU A 85 -23.49 8.49 -4.98
C GLU A 85 -22.97 7.46 -5.99
N GLU A 86 -22.28 7.90 -7.06
CA GLU A 86 -21.67 7.03 -8.07
C GLU A 86 -20.18 6.74 -7.80
N ARG A 87 -19.55 7.48 -6.88
CA ARG A 87 -18.17 7.24 -6.43
C ARG A 87 -18.09 6.06 -5.47
N ILE A 88 -16.93 5.43 -5.40
CA ILE A 88 -16.65 4.37 -4.40
C ILE A 88 -16.30 4.99 -3.06
N VAL A 89 -16.91 4.48 -1.99
CA VAL A 89 -16.58 4.90 -0.63
C VAL A 89 -15.21 4.32 -0.24
N GLY A 90 -14.24 5.18 0.02
CA GLY A 90 -12.86 4.79 0.28
C GLY A 90 -12.03 5.89 0.92
N THR A 91 -11.04 5.49 1.70
CA THR A 91 -10.09 6.40 2.39
C THR A 91 -8.98 6.92 1.48
N CYS A 92 -8.18 7.88 1.94
CA CYS A 92 -6.89 8.34 1.38
C CYS A 92 -6.09 7.27 0.60
N ARG A 93 -5.90 6.09 1.20
CA ARG A 93 -5.24 4.94 0.58
C ARG A 93 -5.86 4.50 -0.75
N HIS A 94 -7.18 4.61 -0.91
CA HIS A 94 -7.93 4.23 -2.12
C HIS A 94 -7.66 5.21 -3.27
N PHE A 95 -7.66 6.52 -3.00
CA PHE A 95 -7.22 7.55 -3.96
C PHE A 95 -5.81 7.23 -4.46
N VAL A 96 -4.87 7.03 -3.53
CA VAL A 96 -3.46 6.78 -3.85
C VAL A 96 -3.22 5.47 -4.59
N THR A 97 -3.89 4.38 -4.20
CA THR A 97 -3.71 3.08 -4.87
C THR A 97 -4.32 3.04 -6.27
N LEU A 98 -5.47 3.68 -6.47
CA LEU A 98 -6.08 3.81 -7.79
C LEU A 98 -5.22 4.69 -8.71
N ALA A 99 -4.70 5.82 -8.21
CA ALA A 99 -3.75 6.66 -8.94
C ALA A 99 -2.45 5.91 -9.29
N CYS A 100 -1.83 5.21 -8.33
CA CYS A 100 -0.65 4.40 -8.59
C CYS A 100 -0.90 3.35 -9.68
N ALA A 101 -2.04 2.66 -9.69
CA ALA A 101 -2.37 1.68 -10.70
C ALA A 101 -2.50 2.28 -12.11
N LEU A 102 -3.15 3.45 -12.23
CA LEU A 102 -3.35 4.12 -13.52
C LEU A 102 -2.07 4.79 -14.04
N LEU A 103 -1.22 5.33 -13.16
CA LEU A 103 0.12 5.81 -13.49
C LEU A 103 1.00 4.66 -14.01
N ARG A 104 1.02 3.53 -13.29
CA ARG A 104 1.73 2.29 -13.70
C ARG A 104 1.23 1.76 -15.04
N LEU A 105 -0.08 1.82 -15.31
CA LEU A 105 -0.67 1.45 -16.61
C LEU A 105 -0.18 2.34 -17.77
N ARG A 106 0.19 3.60 -17.50
CA ARG A 106 0.86 4.51 -18.45
C ARG A 106 2.39 4.36 -18.49
N GLY A 107 2.96 3.41 -17.75
CA GLY A 107 4.41 3.22 -17.63
C GLY A 107 5.11 4.27 -16.75
N ILE A 108 4.35 5.12 -16.05
CA ILE A 108 4.88 6.11 -15.12
C ILE A 108 5.23 5.39 -13.82
N ALA A 109 6.49 5.49 -13.38
CA ALA A 109 6.90 4.91 -12.11
C ALA A 109 6.22 5.63 -10.95
N ALA A 110 5.41 4.90 -10.18
CA ALA A 110 4.58 5.44 -9.09
C ALA A 110 4.60 4.54 -7.86
N ARG A 111 4.47 5.14 -6.67
CA ARG A 111 4.43 4.45 -5.37
C ARG A 111 3.51 5.16 -4.39
N ALA A 112 2.75 4.38 -3.64
CA ALA A 112 1.96 4.85 -2.52
C ALA A 112 2.89 5.10 -1.31
N ARG A 113 2.64 6.17 -0.57
CA ARG A 113 3.30 6.46 0.71
C ARG A 113 2.28 6.58 1.83
N CYS A 114 2.62 6.05 2.99
CA CYS A 114 1.84 6.15 4.23
C CYS A 114 2.59 7.08 5.20
N GLY A 115 1.88 7.90 5.96
CA GLY A 115 2.47 8.86 6.89
C GLY A 115 1.46 9.86 7.41
N PHE A 116 1.87 11.10 7.52
CA PHE A 116 1.11 12.15 8.19
C PHE A 116 1.08 13.43 7.35
N GLY A 117 -0.13 13.92 7.05
CA GLY A 117 -0.35 15.26 6.52
C GLY A 117 -0.22 16.28 7.65
N MET A 118 0.62 17.29 7.45
CA MET A 118 0.94 18.32 8.46
C MET A 118 0.14 19.62 8.26
N CYS A 119 -0.73 19.65 7.26
CA CYS A 119 -1.48 20.83 6.80
C CYS A 119 -2.99 20.79 7.14
N PHE A 120 -3.52 19.65 7.61
CA PHE A 120 -4.96 19.49 7.87
C PHE A 120 -5.37 19.97 9.27
N LEU A 121 -4.47 19.86 10.24
CA LEU A 121 -4.72 20.19 11.65
C LEU A 121 -3.53 20.97 12.20
N GLU A 122 -3.79 22.16 12.74
CA GLU A 122 -2.71 23.03 13.24
C GLU A 122 -1.88 22.34 14.33
N GLY A 123 -0.57 22.26 14.11
CA GLY A 123 0.38 21.63 15.04
C GLY A 123 0.27 20.11 15.15
N ARG A 124 -0.53 19.42 14.32
CA ARG A 124 -0.73 17.96 14.38
C ARG A 124 -0.43 17.28 13.04
N GLY A 125 0.13 16.07 13.12
CA GLY A 125 0.24 15.16 11.97
C GLY A 125 -0.96 14.22 11.93
N ALA A 126 -1.80 14.35 10.91
CA ALA A 126 -2.96 13.49 10.70
C ALA A 126 -2.61 12.32 9.76
N ASP A 127 -2.96 11.08 10.12
CA ASP A 127 -2.78 9.87 9.28
C ASP A 127 -3.25 10.14 7.85
N HIS A 128 -2.36 9.93 6.88
CA HIS A 128 -2.64 10.21 5.49
C HIS A 128 -1.79 9.39 4.53
N TRP A 129 -2.29 9.27 3.30
CA TRP A 129 -1.61 8.61 2.20
C TRP A 129 -1.43 9.58 1.03
N ILE A 130 -0.24 9.57 0.42
CA ILE A 130 0.04 10.36 -0.79
C ILE A 130 0.59 9.50 -1.93
N THR A 131 0.43 9.98 -3.16
CA THR A 131 1.04 9.38 -4.35
C THR A 131 2.40 10.02 -4.60
N GLU A 132 3.46 9.22 -4.72
CA GLU A 132 4.73 9.68 -5.27
C GLU A 132 4.89 9.15 -6.71
N TYR A 133 5.17 10.02 -7.68
CA TYR A 133 5.50 9.63 -9.07
C TYR A 133 6.89 10.14 -9.46
N TRP A 134 7.55 9.43 -10.39
CA TRP A 134 8.86 9.83 -10.90
C TRP A 134 8.72 10.85 -12.03
N ARG A 135 9.20 12.08 -11.80
CA ARG A 135 9.34 13.12 -12.82
C ARG A 135 10.72 12.96 -13.47
N ALA A 136 10.73 12.45 -14.71
CA ALA A 136 11.95 11.94 -15.35
C ALA A 136 12.92 13.05 -15.82
N ASP A 137 12.38 14.17 -16.26
CA ASP A 137 13.06 15.41 -16.65
C ASP A 137 13.76 16.08 -15.46
N GLU A 138 13.09 16.18 -14.31
CA GLU A 138 13.69 16.69 -13.06
C GLU A 138 14.46 15.62 -12.26
N ARG A 139 14.40 14.35 -12.69
CA ARG A 139 15.06 13.19 -12.07
C ARG A 139 14.77 13.05 -10.55
N ARG A 140 13.52 13.27 -10.16
CA ARG A 140 13.07 13.18 -8.75
C ARG A 140 11.69 12.56 -8.60
N TRP A 141 11.38 12.17 -7.37
CA TRP A 141 10.00 11.89 -6.95
C TRP A 141 9.26 13.20 -6.69
N VAL A 142 8.05 13.31 -7.24
CA VAL A 142 7.07 14.37 -6.96
C VAL A 142 6.02 13.79 -6.03
N ARG A 143 5.62 14.57 -5.02
CA ARG A 143 4.61 14.21 -4.02
C ARG A 143 3.26 14.85 -4.39
N VAL A 144 2.24 14.03 -4.56
CA VAL A 144 0.87 14.46 -4.88
C VAL A 144 -0.09 13.99 -3.79
N ASP A 145 -0.75 14.94 -3.14
CA ASP A 145 -1.94 14.63 -2.35
C ASP A 145 -3.12 14.40 -3.31
N THR A 146 -3.35 13.13 -3.67
CA THR A 146 -4.36 12.73 -4.65
C THR A 146 -5.78 12.95 -4.15
N GLU A 147 -5.98 12.98 -2.83
CA GLU A 147 -7.29 13.22 -2.22
C GLU A 147 -7.63 14.70 -2.22
N HIS A 148 -6.65 15.56 -1.90
CA HIS A 148 -6.87 16.98 -1.61
C HIS A 148 -6.40 17.95 -2.72
N LEU A 149 -6.31 17.49 -3.97
CA LEU A 149 -5.85 18.28 -5.13
C LEU A 149 -6.56 19.64 -5.33
N ASP A 150 -7.78 19.77 -4.85
CA ASP A 150 -8.62 20.98 -4.98
C ASP A 150 -9.16 21.53 -3.66
N HIS A 151 -8.72 21.00 -2.51
CA HIS A 151 -9.25 21.39 -1.19
C HIS A 151 -8.53 22.60 -0.57
N GLY A 152 -7.35 22.98 -1.08
CA GLY A 152 -6.65 24.20 -0.67
C GLY A 152 -5.89 24.13 0.65
N TYR A 153 -5.69 22.95 1.25
CA TYR A 153 -4.87 22.79 2.47
C TYR A 153 -3.40 23.21 2.30
N VAL A 154 -2.88 23.16 1.06
CA VAL A 154 -1.52 23.56 0.69
C VAL A 154 -1.53 24.34 -0.63
N PRO A 155 -0.52 25.19 -0.91
CA PRO A 155 -0.48 25.98 -2.14
C PRO A 155 -0.28 25.16 -3.43
N ARG A 156 0.28 23.95 -3.33
CA ARG A 156 0.59 23.06 -4.48
C ARG A 156 0.40 21.58 -4.11
N PRO A 157 -0.84 21.08 -3.97
CA PRO A 157 -1.09 19.67 -3.64
C PRO A 157 -0.55 18.69 -4.70
N GLU A 158 -0.21 19.17 -5.90
CA GLU A 158 0.42 18.42 -6.98
C GLU A 158 1.96 18.31 -6.91
N ASP A 159 2.61 19.04 -6.00
CA ASP A 159 4.05 18.97 -5.74
C ASP A 159 4.37 19.45 -4.31
N LEU A 160 3.98 18.63 -3.33
CA LEU A 160 4.04 18.94 -1.89
C LEU A 160 5.45 19.35 -1.48
N ALA A 161 5.53 20.46 -0.75
CA ALA A 161 6.77 20.98 -0.20
C ALA A 161 7.30 20.10 0.95
N GLU A 162 8.57 20.30 1.30
CA GLU A 162 9.15 19.65 2.47
C GLU A 162 8.45 20.13 3.74
N GLY A 163 8.02 19.18 4.57
CA GLY A 163 7.27 19.44 5.80
C GLY A 163 5.75 19.36 5.66
N GLU A 164 5.17 19.53 4.47
CA GLU A 164 3.70 19.44 4.28
C GLU A 164 3.17 18.00 4.49
N PHE A 165 4.00 16.99 4.21
CA PHE A 165 3.76 15.59 4.52
C PHE A 165 5.02 14.90 5.04
N LEU A 166 4.89 14.17 6.15
CA LEU A 166 5.93 13.31 6.72
C LEU A 166 5.55 11.86 6.50
N THR A 167 6.30 11.15 5.65
CA THR A 167 6.18 9.68 5.52
C THR A 167 6.41 9.01 6.88
N GLY A 168 5.86 7.82 7.12
CA GLY A 168 6.03 7.12 8.39
C GLY A 168 7.50 6.97 8.82
N GLY A 169 8.42 6.77 7.86
CA GLY A 169 9.86 6.76 8.12
C GLY A 169 10.47 8.12 8.49
N GLU A 170 9.96 9.21 7.93
CA GLU A 170 10.37 10.58 8.27
C GLU A 170 9.85 10.97 9.66
N ALA A 171 8.56 10.72 9.95
CA ALA A 171 7.97 10.96 11.25
C ALA A 171 8.68 10.15 12.36
N TRP A 172 8.92 8.84 12.15
CA TRP A 172 9.69 8.03 13.10
C TRP A 172 11.11 8.59 13.32
N ALA A 173 11.80 8.99 12.26
CA ALA A 173 13.15 9.55 12.37
C ALA A 173 13.19 10.91 13.11
N GLN A 174 12.14 11.73 13.01
CA GLN A 174 12.02 12.98 13.76
C GLN A 174 11.67 12.71 15.24
N TYR A 175 10.72 11.80 15.50
CA TYR A 175 10.37 11.35 16.85
C TYR A 175 11.60 10.83 17.61
N ARG A 176 12.39 9.94 17.00
CA ARG A 176 13.62 9.40 17.63
C ARG A 176 14.73 10.43 17.85
N LYS A 177 14.64 11.61 17.25
CA LYS A 177 15.54 12.76 17.49
C LYS A 177 14.97 13.78 18.50
N GLY A 178 13.74 13.58 18.99
CA GLY A 178 13.06 14.55 19.85
C GLY A 178 12.64 15.83 19.12
N LEU A 179 12.46 15.79 17.80
CA LEU A 179 12.11 16.97 16.98
C LEU A 179 10.59 17.20 16.87
N ILE A 180 9.78 16.21 17.24
CA ILE A 180 8.31 16.28 17.26
C ILE A 180 7.79 15.68 18.57
N ASP A 181 6.68 16.22 19.08
CA ASP A 181 5.89 15.54 20.10
C ASP A 181 5.10 14.41 19.42
N PRO A 182 5.35 13.12 19.75
CA PRO A 182 4.63 12.02 19.12
C PRO A 182 3.13 12.02 19.43
N GLN A 183 2.68 12.61 20.54
CA GLN A 183 1.26 12.65 20.90
C GLN A 183 0.44 13.55 19.98
N MET A 184 1.10 14.40 19.18
CA MET A 184 0.47 15.25 18.17
C MET A 184 0.34 14.54 16.81
N PHE A 185 0.63 13.24 16.73
CA PHE A 185 0.55 12.43 15.51
C PHE A 185 -0.43 11.28 15.68
N GLY A 186 -1.42 11.16 14.78
CA GLY A 186 -2.44 10.11 14.88
C GLY A 186 -3.58 10.21 13.87
N VAL A 187 -4.61 9.39 14.05
CA VAL A 187 -5.80 9.33 13.19
C VAL A 187 -6.90 10.26 13.74
N PRO A 188 -7.28 11.33 13.02
CA PRO A 188 -8.38 12.21 13.43
C PRO A 188 -9.70 11.46 13.64
N GLY A 189 -10.46 11.84 14.68
CA GLY A 189 -11.72 11.18 15.03
C GLY A 189 -11.58 9.86 15.78
N THR A 190 -10.36 9.50 16.23
CA THR A 190 -10.13 8.37 17.13
C THR A 190 -9.30 8.80 18.34
N ASP A 191 -9.55 8.23 19.52
CA ASP A 191 -8.80 8.57 20.74
C ASP A 191 -7.56 7.68 20.96
N HIS A 192 -7.57 6.46 20.42
CA HIS A 192 -6.56 5.43 20.71
C HIS A 192 -5.45 5.31 19.65
N ALA A 193 -5.65 5.83 18.44
CA ALA A 193 -4.68 5.76 17.35
C ALA A 193 -3.84 7.05 17.24
N TRP A 194 -3.15 7.40 18.34
CA TRP A 194 -2.20 8.52 18.42
C TRP A 194 -0.89 8.06 19.08
N GLY A 195 0.15 8.89 18.99
CA GLY A 195 1.38 8.68 19.75
C GLY A 195 2.43 7.81 19.04
N PRO A 196 3.47 7.36 19.78
CA PRO A 196 4.58 6.58 19.23
C PRO A 196 4.14 5.29 18.53
N ALA A 197 3.07 4.65 19.00
CA ALA A 197 2.51 3.45 18.41
C ALA A 197 2.03 3.71 16.98
N GLU A 198 1.25 4.76 16.77
CA GLU A 198 0.75 5.12 15.44
C GLU A 198 1.88 5.52 14.50
N ILE A 199 2.86 6.33 14.95
CA ILE A 199 4.05 6.65 14.14
C ILE A 199 4.80 5.36 13.71
N SER A 200 4.91 4.38 14.61
CA SER A 200 5.53 3.09 14.30
C SER A 200 4.69 2.27 13.31
N GLY A 201 3.36 2.26 13.45
CA GLY A 201 2.42 1.56 12.58
C GLY A 201 2.45 2.14 11.17
N ASN A 202 2.40 3.46 11.06
CA ASN A 202 2.58 4.19 9.81
C ASN A 202 3.92 3.91 9.12
N ALA A 203 5.02 3.81 9.88
CA ALA A 203 6.32 3.42 9.32
C ALA A 203 6.34 1.98 8.78
N VAL A 204 5.59 1.06 9.40
CA VAL A 204 5.43 -0.32 8.91
C VAL A 204 4.54 -0.37 7.67
N ARG A 205 3.43 0.39 7.64
CA ARG A 205 2.53 0.51 6.48
C ARG A 205 3.21 1.17 5.28
N ASP A 206 4.03 2.20 5.49
CA ASP A 206 4.83 2.85 4.43
C ASP A 206 5.87 1.89 3.82
N LEU A 207 6.51 1.05 4.65
CA LEU A 207 7.41 0.02 4.15
C LEU A 207 6.68 -1.04 3.32
N ALA A 208 5.49 -1.45 3.74
CA ALA A 208 4.65 -2.36 2.96
C ALA A 208 4.23 -1.72 1.61
N ALA A 209 3.82 -0.45 1.62
CA ALA A 209 3.45 0.30 0.43
C ALA A 209 4.63 0.44 -0.56
N LEU A 210 5.84 0.74 -0.08
CA LEU A 210 7.06 0.71 -0.91
C LEU A 210 7.36 -0.69 -1.47
N CYS A 211 6.93 -1.76 -0.80
CA CYS A 211 7.02 -3.13 -1.30
C CYS A 211 5.86 -3.54 -2.24
N LYS A 212 4.98 -2.60 -2.63
CA LYS A 212 3.72 -2.84 -3.38
C LYS A 212 2.71 -3.74 -2.64
N TYR A 213 2.72 -3.65 -1.32
CA TYR A 213 1.67 -4.14 -0.43
C TYR A 213 1.00 -2.93 0.18
N GLU A 214 0.23 -2.20 -0.62
CA GLU A 214 -0.52 -1.02 -0.20
C GLU A 214 -1.72 -1.44 0.69
N MET A 215 -1.45 -1.74 1.97
CA MET A 215 -2.40 -2.18 3.00
C MET A 215 -3.49 -1.15 3.32
N LEU A 216 -4.55 -1.54 4.02
CA LEU A 216 -5.58 -0.62 4.53
C LEU A 216 -5.05 0.14 5.76
N PRO A 217 -5.55 1.35 6.08
CA PRO A 217 -5.08 2.13 7.23
C PRO A 217 -5.20 1.41 8.57
N TRP A 218 -6.24 0.57 8.75
CA TRP A 218 -6.46 -0.26 9.96
C TRP A 218 -5.85 -1.67 9.87
N ASP A 219 -5.01 -1.97 8.89
CA ASP A 219 -4.26 -3.22 8.92
C ASP A 219 -3.15 -3.15 9.97
N GLU A 220 -3.04 -4.22 10.75
CA GLU A 220 -1.98 -4.47 11.73
C GLU A 220 -1.40 -5.86 11.54
N TRP A 221 -0.09 -6.01 11.75
CA TRP A 221 0.58 -7.31 11.73
C TRP A 221 1.90 -7.30 12.53
N GLY A 222 2.41 -8.49 12.83
CA GLY A 222 3.67 -8.67 13.54
C GLY A 222 3.59 -8.16 14.98
N ARG A 223 4.12 -6.96 15.23
CA ARG A 223 4.18 -6.34 16.57
C ARG A 223 3.44 -4.99 16.65
N MET A 224 2.65 -4.63 15.64
CA MET A 224 1.90 -3.36 15.65
C MET A 224 0.89 -3.32 16.80
N THR A 225 0.06 -4.35 16.96
CA THR A 225 -0.92 -4.46 18.06
C THR A 225 -0.25 -4.35 19.43
N ALA A 226 0.85 -5.07 19.64
CA ALA A 226 1.67 -4.97 20.84
C ALA A 226 2.27 -3.57 21.06
N ALA A 227 2.48 -2.78 20.00
CA ALA A 227 2.95 -1.39 20.14
C ALA A 227 1.82 -0.46 20.62
N TYR A 228 0.58 -0.62 20.12
CA TYR A 228 -0.59 0.10 20.63
C TYR A 228 -0.94 -0.30 22.08
N GLU A 229 -0.74 -1.57 22.45
CA GLU A 229 -0.86 -2.06 23.83
C GLU A 229 0.28 -1.57 24.77
N GLY A 230 1.33 -0.92 24.24
CA GLY A 230 2.50 -0.49 25.00
C GLY A 230 3.40 -1.65 25.47
N THR A 231 3.27 -2.85 24.90
CA THR A 231 3.99 -4.07 25.30
C THR A 231 5.27 -4.33 24.47
N THR A 232 5.60 -3.48 23.49
CA THR A 232 6.87 -3.55 22.74
C THR A 232 8.05 -2.90 23.47
N GLY A 233 9.25 -3.47 23.30
CA GLY A 233 10.50 -2.94 23.86
C GLY A 233 11.44 -2.30 22.83
N SER A 234 12.62 -1.87 23.30
CA SER A 234 13.64 -1.19 22.48
C SER A 234 14.20 -2.01 21.30
N ASP A 235 13.93 -3.32 21.23
CA ASP A 235 14.26 -4.16 20.08
C ASP A 235 13.32 -3.89 18.89
N TYR A 236 12.05 -3.60 19.15
CA TYR A 236 11.09 -3.12 18.16
C TYR A 236 11.47 -1.72 17.66
N ASP A 237 11.84 -0.79 18.56
CA ASP A 237 12.33 0.54 18.17
C ASP A 237 13.47 0.47 17.15
N ARG A 238 14.46 -0.40 17.41
CA ARG A 238 15.61 -0.64 16.53
C ARG A 238 15.22 -1.32 15.22
N LEU A 239 14.12 -2.08 15.19
CA LEU A 239 13.56 -2.63 13.95
C LEU A 239 12.93 -1.52 13.10
N ILE A 240 12.09 -0.67 13.70
CA ILE A 240 11.46 0.45 13.01
C ILE A 240 12.49 1.49 12.56
N GLU A 241 13.52 1.77 13.37
CA GLU A 241 14.60 2.68 12.98
C GLU A 241 15.43 2.14 11.80
N ARG A 242 15.72 0.83 11.75
CA ARG A 242 16.34 0.19 10.57
C ARG A 242 15.43 0.20 9.34
N SER A 243 14.12 0.11 9.53
CA SER A 243 13.12 0.22 8.46
C SER A 243 13.04 1.65 7.93
N GLY A 244 12.89 2.64 8.81
CA GLY A 244 12.85 4.08 8.49
C GLY A 244 14.07 4.56 7.73
N ARG A 245 15.29 4.10 8.08
CA ARG A 245 16.49 4.38 7.27
C ARG A 245 16.35 3.92 5.81
N ARG A 246 15.69 2.78 5.54
CA ARG A 246 15.43 2.31 4.16
C ARG A 246 14.35 3.14 3.46
N LEU A 247 13.34 3.60 4.19
CA LEU A 247 12.31 4.53 3.68
C LEU A 247 12.95 5.86 3.23
N LEU A 248 13.86 6.40 4.04
CA LEU A 248 14.60 7.63 3.73
C LEU A 248 15.54 7.46 2.53
N CYS A 249 16.26 6.33 2.42
CA CYS A 249 17.07 6.01 1.23
C CYS A 249 16.23 5.83 -0.05
N GLY A 250 14.90 5.65 0.06
CA GLY A 250 13.98 5.69 -1.08
C GLY A 250 13.86 7.07 -1.76
N ARG A 251 14.41 8.13 -1.16
CA ARG A 251 14.56 9.46 -1.79
C ARG A 251 15.80 9.57 -2.70
N SER A 252 16.89 8.84 -2.42
CA SER A 252 18.18 9.05 -3.09
C SER A 252 18.41 8.16 -4.31
N VAL A 253 18.93 8.77 -5.38
CA VAL A 253 19.14 8.15 -6.69
C VAL A 253 20.19 7.04 -6.60
N GLY A 254 19.73 5.78 -6.66
CA GLY A 254 20.54 4.69 -7.19
C GLY A 254 20.57 4.79 -8.72
N THR A 255 21.74 4.59 -9.34
CA THR A 255 21.95 4.78 -10.79
C THR A 255 21.07 3.86 -11.65
N ASP A 256 19.90 4.35 -12.04
CA ASP A 256 18.98 3.66 -12.91
C ASP A 256 19.46 3.69 -14.37
N GLN A 257 20.06 2.59 -14.83
CA GLN A 257 20.42 2.35 -16.23
C GLN A 257 19.32 1.59 -17.01
N SER A 258 18.11 1.41 -16.44
CA SER A 258 17.05 0.62 -17.08
C SER A 258 16.13 1.43 -18.02
N VAL A 259 16.12 2.77 -17.92
CA VAL A 259 15.40 3.63 -18.88
C VAL A 259 16.27 3.88 -20.13
N ARG A 260 16.29 2.91 -21.06
CA ARG A 260 16.70 3.17 -22.45
C ARG A 260 15.47 3.53 -23.29
N PRO A 261 15.42 4.70 -23.96
CA PRO A 261 14.40 4.94 -24.97
C PRO A 261 14.59 3.95 -26.13
N ARG A 262 13.48 3.43 -26.67
CA ARG A 262 13.52 2.61 -27.90
C ARG A 262 13.80 3.51 -29.10
N GLY A 263 15.06 3.77 -29.38
CA GLY A 263 15.49 4.28 -30.68
C GLY A 263 15.24 3.23 -31.76
N SER A 264 14.44 3.59 -32.75
CA SER A 264 14.36 2.85 -34.01
C SER A 264 15.60 3.20 -34.84
N ASP A 265 16.52 2.26 -35.01
CA ASP A 265 17.25 2.13 -36.27
C ASP A 265 17.89 0.75 -36.39
N GLY A 266 17.92 0.22 -37.62
CA GLY A 266 18.39 -1.11 -37.91
C GLY A 266 19.82 -1.12 -38.43
N THR A 267 20.70 -1.93 -37.81
CA THR A 267 21.76 -2.67 -38.52
C THR A 267 22.39 -3.71 -37.59
N ARG A 268 22.58 -4.94 -38.08
CA ARG A 268 23.49 -5.92 -37.45
C ARG A 268 24.93 -5.60 -37.89
N PRO A 269 25.92 -5.96 -37.07
CA PRO A 269 26.76 -7.07 -37.51
C PRO A 269 27.07 -8.11 -36.42
N SER A 270 27.61 -9.24 -36.86
CA SER A 270 27.97 -10.43 -36.08
C SER A 270 29.38 -10.37 -35.49
N ALA A 271 29.58 -10.97 -34.32
CA ALA A 271 30.87 -11.53 -33.89
C ALA A 271 30.65 -12.74 -32.96
N GLN A 272 31.60 -13.67 -32.91
CA GLN A 272 31.46 -15.00 -32.29
C GLN A 272 32.25 -15.15 -30.97
N LEU A 273 31.68 -15.95 -30.05
CA LEU A 273 32.34 -16.88 -29.10
C LEU A 273 33.55 -16.45 -28.23
N THR A 274 33.44 -16.66 -26.92
CA THR A 274 34.11 -17.80 -26.21
C THR A 274 33.63 -17.93 -24.73
N PRO A 275 33.79 -19.09 -24.04
CA PRO A 275 33.13 -19.38 -22.76
C PRO A 275 34.06 -19.68 -21.55
N SER A 276 33.72 -19.17 -20.36
CA SER A 276 34.08 -19.69 -19.01
C SER A 276 33.48 -18.76 -17.92
N LEU A 277 33.13 -19.14 -16.68
CA LEU A 277 33.15 -20.42 -15.97
C LEU A 277 31.74 -20.74 -15.40
N ALA A 278 31.43 -22.01 -15.17
CA ALA A 278 30.28 -22.44 -14.37
C ALA A 278 30.69 -23.43 -13.27
N VAL A 279 30.67 -22.96 -12.01
CA VAL A 279 30.76 -23.75 -10.77
C VAL A 279 29.93 -22.97 -9.73
N GLY A 280 29.01 -23.53 -8.95
CA GLY A 280 28.47 -24.89 -8.91
C GLY A 280 27.89 -25.14 -7.51
N LEU A 281 26.64 -25.62 -7.40
CA LEU A 281 26.14 -26.36 -6.24
C LEU A 281 24.76 -27.00 -6.55
N ARG A 282 24.67 -28.33 -6.45
CA ARG A 282 23.44 -29.13 -6.44
C ARG A 282 23.56 -30.18 -5.32
N GLY A 283 22.42 -30.54 -4.70
CA GLY A 283 22.33 -31.50 -3.59
C GLY A 283 22.37 -30.80 -2.24
N PHE A 284 21.43 -31.01 -1.32
CA PHE A 284 20.92 -32.30 -0.87
C PHE A 284 19.40 -32.32 -0.61
N LEU A 285 18.81 -33.51 -0.73
CA LEU A 285 17.44 -33.81 -0.35
C LEU A 285 17.40 -35.23 0.23
N ALA A 286 17.08 -35.41 1.52
CA ALA A 286 16.48 -36.62 2.09
C ALA A 286 16.29 -36.56 3.64
N ALA A 287 15.10 -37.00 4.06
CA ALA A 287 14.79 -37.81 5.25
C ALA A 287 15.17 -37.37 6.69
N ALA A 288 14.15 -37.15 7.52
CA ALA A 288 14.07 -37.67 8.90
C ALA A 288 12.60 -37.73 9.42
N VAL A 289 12.07 -38.94 9.64
CA VAL A 289 10.77 -39.33 10.24
C VAL A 289 10.94 -40.79 10.72
N PRO A 290 10.27 -41.34 11.77
CA PRO A 290 9.39 -40.79 12.82
C PRO A 290 9.85 -41.10 14.28
N GLY A 291 9.09 -40.60 15.26
CA GLY A 291 9.06 -41.12 16.64
C GLY A 291 7.63 -41.22 17.22
N ARG A 292 7.17 -42.44 17.51
CA ARG A 292 5.98 -42.79 18.32
C ARG A 292 6.25 -42.54 19.83
N ALA A 293 5.30 -42.56 20.78
CA ALA A 293 3.84 -42.37 20.85
C ALA A 293 3.43 -42.45 22.34
N ALA A 294 2.31 -41.84 22.76
CA ALA A 294 1.64 -42.16 24.03
C ALA A 294 0.15 -41.74 24.03
N THR A 295 -0.74 -42.71 24.30
CA THR A 295 -2.20 -42.64 24.56
C THR A 295 -2.51 -43.85 25.46
N PRO A 296 -3.43 -43.82 26.44
CA PRO A 296 -4.90 -43.71 26.26
C PRO A 296 -5.52 -42.49 27.01
N ASP A 297 -6.83 -42.20 27.03
CA ASP A 297 -7.99 -43.10 27.07
C ASP A 297 -9.29 -42.55 26.41
N GLN A 298 -10.33 -43.40 26.38
CA GLN A 298 -11.65 -43.31 25.73
C GLN A 298 -12.56 -42.18 26.30
N SER A 299 -13.64 -41.67 25.68
CA SER A 299 -14.44 -42.00 24.47
C SER A 299 -14.93 -40.67 23.78
N SER A 300 -15.97 -40.51 22.95
CA SER A 300 -17.05 -41.36 22.37
C SER A 300 -17.66 -40.73 21.07
N GLU A 301 -18.50 -41.51 20.38
CA GLU A 301 -19.67 -41.15 19.53
C GLU A 301 -19.64 -39.98 18.51
N ARG A 302 -19.38 -40.38 17.25
CA ARG A 302 -20.14 -40.07 16.01
C ARG A 302 -21.13 -38.89 16.00
N SER A 303 -20.87 -37.94 15.11
CA SER A 303 -21.72 -37.76 13.90
C SER A 303 -20.95 -36.97 12.83
N GLY A 304 -21.17 -37.29 11.54
CA GLY A 304 -20.38 -36.75 10.45
C GLY A 304 -21.15 -35.79 9.55
N VAL A 305 -20.57 -34.62 9.26
CA VAL A 305 -20.95 -33.79 8.11
C VAL A 305 -19.67 -33.37 7.39
N THR A 306 -19.52 -33.81 6.14
CA THR A 306 -18.38 -33.47 5.28
C THR A 306 -18.49 -32.04 4.77
N ARG A 307 -17.61 -31.14 5.23
CA ARG A 307 -17.45 -29.81 4.64
C ARG A 307 -16.21 -29.80 3.74
N ARG A 308 -16.37 -29.46 2.45
CA ARG A 308 -15.25 -29.31 1.52
C ARG A 308 -14.39 -28.11 1.93
N GLU A 309 -13.10 -28.33 2.17
CA GLU A 309 -12.14 -27.24 2.32
C GLU A 309 -11.81 -26.62 0.95
N ASN A 310 -12.18 -25.36 0.75
CA ASN A 310 -11.64 -24.56 -0.33
C ASN A 310 -10.24 -24.08 0.07
N GLN A 311 -9.20 -24.69 -0.48
CA GLN A 311 -7.81 -24.26 -0.28
C GLN A 311 -7.56 -22.91 -1.00
N THR A 312 -7.47 -21.82 -0.24
CA THR A 312 -6.87 -20.57 -0.73
C THR A 312 -5.35 -20.70 -0.79
N PRO A 313 -4.68 -20.28 -1.88
CA PRO A 313 -3.24 -20.46 -2.02
C PRO A 313 -2.48 -19.51 -1.08
N ARG A 314 -1.72 -20.08 -0.14
CA ARG A 314 -0.81 -19.35 0.77
C ARG A 314 0.37 -18.77 -0.01
N ALA A 315 0.31 -17.48 -0.37
CA ALA A 315 1.45 -16.72 -0.85
C ALA A 315 2.41 -16.34 0.31
N CYS A 316 3.07 -17.33 0.90
CA CYS A 316 3.97 -17.15 2.03
C CYS A 316 5.44 -17.09 1.58
N PHE A 317 5.94 -15.94 1.14
CA PHE A 317 7.39 -15.74 0.92
C PHE A 317 7.88 -14.30 1.20
N THR A 318 9.06 -14.22 1.82
CA THR A 318 9.95 -13.03 1.98
C THR A 318 9.72 -11.96 3.06
N TRP A 319 8.83 -12.15 4.04
CA TRP A 319 8.81 -11.26 5.24
C TRP A 319 9.82 -11.64 6.34
N ALA A 320 10.22 -12.91 6.42
CA ALA A 320 11.14 -13.43 7.45
C ALA A 320 12.52 -12.73 7.49
N ARG A 321 13.03 -12.23 6.35
CA ARG A 321 14.29 -11.45 6.30
C ARG A 321 14.19 -10.05 6.91
N LEU A 322 12.98 -9.58 7.22
CA LEU A 322 12.71 -8.29 7.87
C LEU A 322 12.19 -8.45 9.30
N GLY A 323 12.06 -9.68 9.83
CA GLY A 323 11.60 -9.92 11.20
C GLY A 323 10.10 -9.72 11.44
N PHE A 324 9.32 -9.44 10.39
CA PHE A 324 7.85 -9.38 10.47
C PHE A 324 7.25 -10.73 10.11
N VAL A 325 6.36 -11.23 10.96
CA VAL A 325 5.47 -12.36 10.67
C VAL A 325 4.08 -11.78 10.40
N ILE A 326 3.49 -12.10 9.24
CA ILE A 326 2.12 -11.72 8.94
C ILE A 326 1.18 -12.75 9.55
N THR A 327 0.40 -12.32 10.54
CA THR A 327 -0.75 -13.04 11.08
C THR A 327 -2.01 -12.25 10.75
N THR A 328 -2.79 -12.72 9.78
CA THR A 328 -4.10 -12.12 9.47
C THR A 328 -5.13 -12.61 10.47
N SER A 329 -5.34 -11.89 11.56
CA SER A 329 -6.48 -12.09 12.46
C SER A 329 -7.69 -11.31 11.94
N ALA A 330 -8.54 -11.97 11.16
CA ALA A 330 -9.91 -11.49 10.99
C ALA A 330 -10.70 -11.84 12.26
N PRO A 331 -11.46 -10.91 12.86
CA PRO A 331 -12.35 -11.26 13.95
C PRO A 331 -13.44 -12.22 13.45
N PRO A 332 -13.89 -13.19 14.27
CA PRO A 332 -15.00 -14.05 13.90
C PRO A 332 -16.28 -13.20 13.74
N LEU A 333 -17.06 -13.51 12.70
CA LEU A 333 -18.42 -12.97 12.57
C LEU A 333 -19.28 -13.58 13.68
N GLU A 334 -19.71 -12.77 14.64
CA GLU A 334 -20.73 -13.16 15.60
C GLU A 334 -22.05 -13.38 14.86
N GLY A 335 -22.52 -14.63 14.86
CA GLY A 335 -23.81 -14.98 14.28
C GLY A 335 -24.91 -14.73 15.30
N THR A 336 -25.84 -13.82 14.99
CA THR A 336 -27.11 -13.71 15.71
C THR A 336 -27.96 -14.96 15.49
N THR A 337 -28.31 -15.64 16.58
CA THR A 337 -29.48 -16.52 16.69
C THR A 337 -30.54 -15.84 17.53
#